data_AF-A0A8H7WEP8-F1
#
_entry.id   AF-A0A8H7WEP8-F1
#
_cell.length_a   1.000
_cell.length_b   1.000
_cell.length_c   1.000
_cell.angle_alpha   90.00
_cell.angle_beta   90.00
_cell.angle_gamma   90.00
#
_symmetry.space_group_name_H-M   'P 1'
#
loop_
_entity.id
_entity.type
_entity.pdbx_description
1 polymer ?
#
loop_
_entity_poly.entity_id
_entity_poly.type
_entity_poly.pdbx_seq_one_letter_code
_entity_poly.pdbx_strand_id
1 'polypeptide(L)'
;MPSSHPIQQLEHVIMKAEAADPPGRARDLLRPIQGTIKVREQHYEDCLKEKDAQVLALKLELFKVKMSAKEMDEKFLAVRGELRDTKGDFRSLKSQAREGEKRIGELEAEKLAWLEDSCDKVKELEAARADLQLEVDSLRDTVNRQSSEMFDLRVKGIAQRGEIHFLMKNIVALQEDLELKRAAADWLAQNGPSLQDDFHRMQDEITELKEKGAEMAKMMARGAREWHIDRVSHGVAEPEVIGASEGEALTNTGRSNRGDSVKLRNVELGNEMRVRSWASKEHRRATNSPQAKRSRSGQVKRGFEVSDPYVGMDIGEEVKIVQYRRKRMSLFQYVA
;
A
#
# COMPACT_ATOMS: atom_id res chain seq x y z
N MET A 1 109.47 -59.82 37.94
CA MET A 1 110.00 -61.19 37.83
C MET A 1 110.90 -61.23 36.60
N PRO A 2 112.17 -61.64 36.68
CA PRO A 2 112.99 -61.78 35.49
C PRO A 2 112.38 -62.89 34.64
N SER A 3 111.72 -62.51 33.56
CA SER A 3 111.22 -63.41 32.53
C SER A 3 112.43 -63.92 31.75
N SER A 4 113.17 -64.86 32.31
CA SER A 4 114.09 -65.64 31.50
C SER A 4 113.24 -66.43 30.53
N HIS A 5 113.25 -66.02 29.26
CA HIS A 5 112.53 -66.67 28.17
C HIS A 5 112.79 -68.18 28.24
N PRO A 6 111.81 -69.06 28.07
CA PRO A 6 112.03 -70.50 28.06
C PRO A 6 113.17 -70.93 27.09
N ILE A 7 113.32 -70.23 25.96
CA ILE A 7 114.50 -70.33 25.08
C ILE A 7 115.81 -69.96 25.77
N GLN A 8 115.87 -68.83 26.48
CA GLN A 8 117.06 -68.38 27.20
C GLN A 8 117.45 -69.35 28.33
N GLN A 9 116.46 -69.95 29.00
CA GLN A 9 116.69 -70.99 29.99
C GLN A 9 117.23 -72.28 29.36
N LEU A 10 116.70 -72.69 28.20
CA LEU A 10 117.17 -73.87 27.47
C LEU A 10 118.57 -73.67 26.88
N GLU A 11 118.89 -72.49 26.35
CA GLU A 11 120.22 -72.14 25.85
C GLU A 11 121.28 -72.21 26.95
N HIS A 12 120.94 -71.78 28.16
CA HIS A 12 121.80 -71.92 29.33
C HIS A 12 122.02 -73.38 29.77
N VAL A 13 121.02 -74.26 29.58
CA VAL A 13 121.15 -75.71 29.83
C VAL A 13 122.01 -76.38 28.75
N ILE A 14 121.84 -76.02 27.48
CA ILE A 14 122.67 -76.49 26.36
C ILE A 14 124.14 -76.12 26.60
N MET A 15 124.41 -74.86 26.96
CA MET A 15 125.76 -74.37 27.29
C MET A 15 126.41 -75.15 28.44
N LYS A 16 125.65 -75.49 29.48
CA LYS A 16 126.15 -76.30 30.62
C LYS A 16 126.39 -77.76 30.26
N ALA A 17 125.57 -78.35 29.39
CA ALA A 17 125.71 -79.73 28.95
C ALA A 17 126.89 -79.93 27.97
N GLU A 18 127.21 -78.93 27.15
CA GLU A 18 128.40 -78.93 26.28
C GLU A 18 129.73 -78.86 27.05
N ALA A 19 129.72 -78.44 28.32
CA ALA A 19 130.90 -78.41 29.17
C ALA A 19 131.25 -79.79 29.79
N ALA A 20 130.35 -80.78 29.70
CA ALA A 20 130.46 -82.05 30.42
C ALA A 20 130.61 -83.31 29.53
N ASP A 21 130.40 -83.21 28.21
CA ASP A 21 130.39 -84.33 27.25
C ASP A 21 130.89 -83.83 25.86
N PRO A 22 131.28 -84.68 24.88
CA PRO A 22 131.98 -84.21 23.68
C PRO A 22 131.18 -83.18 22.87
N PRO A 23 131.85 -82.14 22.33
CA PRO A 23 131.20 -80.98 21.73
C PRO A 23 130.28 -81.39 20.56
N GLY A 24 129.02 -80.93 20.59
CA GLY A 24 128.01 -81.17 19.55
C GLY A 24 126.87 -82.13 19.93
N ARG A 25 127.11 -83.12 20.79
CA ARG A 25 126.09 -84.15 21.12
C ARG A 25 124.88 -83.58 21.89
N ALA A 26 125.12 -82.70 22.86
CA ALA A 26 124.06 -82.04 23.62
C ALA A 26 123.24 -81.07 22.75
N ARG A 27 123.88 -80.36 21.83
CA ARG A 27 123.19 -79.51 20.84
C ARG A 27 122.30 -80.34 19.94
N ASP A 28 122.77 -81.48 19.44
CA ASP A 28 121.99 -82.29 18.50
C ASP A 28 120.79 -82.98 19.18
N LEU A 29 120.93 -83.39 20.44
CA LEU A 29 119.82 -83.96 21.23
C LEU A 29 118.80 -82.91 21.69
N LEU A 30 119.21 -81.68 21.99
CA LEU A 30 118.35 -80.63 22.51
C LEU A 30 117.78 -79.71 21.41
N ARG A 31 118.32 -79.73 20.19
CA ARG A 31 117.82 -78.94 19.04
C ARG A 31 116.34 -79.21 18.71
N PRO A 32 115.82 -80.45 18.75
CA PRO A 32 114.38 -80.70 18.59
C PRO A 32 113.54 -80.03 19.69
N ILE A 33 114.03 -80.04 20.93
CA ILE A 33 113.37 -79.42 22.08
C ILE A 33 113.35 -77.90 21.91
N GLN A 34 114.46 -77.29 21.47
CA GLN A 34 114.52 -75.86 21.17
C GLN A 34 113.57 -75.47 20.03
N GLY A 35 113.46 -76.30 18.98
CA GLY A 35 112.50 -76.10 17.89
C GLY A 35 111.05 -76.13 18.38
N THR A 36 110.71 -77.10 19.23
CA THR A 36 109.33 -77.19 19.79
C THR A 36 108.99 -76.03 20.73
N ILE A 37 109.95 -75.54 21.52
CA ILE A 37 109.76 -74.36 22.39
C ILE A 37 109.55 -73.10 21.53
N LYS A 38 110.37 -72.87 20.50
CA LYS A 38 110.18 -71.76 19.55
C LYS A 38 108.81 -71.76 18.91
N VAL A 39 108.34 -72.93 18.44
CA VAL A 39 107.00 -73.06 17.83
C VAL A 39 105.89 -72.78 18.83
N ARG A 40 106.01 -73.23 20.09
CA ARG A 40 105.02 -72.95 21.14
C ARG A 40 105.00 -71.49 21.55
N GLU A 41 106.16 -70.85 21.71
CA GLU A 41 106.24 -69.43 22.03
C GLU A 41 105.64 -68.58 20.91
N GLN A 42 105.96 -68.88 19.65
CA GLN A 42 105.33 -68.22 18.50
C GLN A 42 103.81 -68.42 18.52
N HIS A 43 103.33 -69.63 18.79
CA HIS A 43 101.89 -69.90 18.94
C HIS A 43 101.24 -69.07 20.05
N TYR A 44 101.89 -68.94 21.21
CA TYR A 44 101.37 -68.10 22.30
C TYR A 44 101.41 -66.60 21.99
N GLU A 45 102.45 -66.10 21.30
CA GLU A 45 102.48 -64.73 20.81
C GLU A 45 101.36 -64.46 19.82
N ASP A 46 101.12 -65.38 18.89
CA ASP A 46 100.05 -65.24 17.90
C ASP A 46 98.68 -65.31 18.57
N CYS A 47 98.48 -66.20 19.55
CA CYS A 47 97.28 -66.21 20.39
C CYS A 47 97.11 -64.91 21.20
N LEU A 48 98.18 -64.34 21.76
CA LEU A 48 98.12 -63.07 22.47
C LEU A 48 97.74 -61.93 21.54
N LYS A 49 98.35 -61.84 20.34
CA LYS A 49 97.98 -60.86 19.31
C LYS A 49 96.53 -61.00 18.89
N GLU A 50 96.04 -62.23 18.73
CA GLU A 50 94.63 -62.50 18.41
C GLU A 50 93.71 -62.02 19.54
N LYS A 51 94.07 -62.28 20.81
CA LYS A 51 93.31 -61.82 21.97
C LYS A 51 93.32 -60.29 22.10
N ASP A 52 94.46 -59.65 21.86
CA ASP A 52 94.56 -58.18 21.84
C ASP A 52 93.71 -57.58 20.72
N ALA A 53 93.69 -58.20 19.55
CA ALA A 53 92.81 -57.81 18.44
C ALA A 53 91.32 -57.97 18.81
N GLN A 54 90.94 -59.08 19.46
CA GLN A 54 89.57 -59.29 19.97
C GLN A 54 89.18 -58.23 21.00
N VAL A 55 90.08 -57.89 21.94
CA VAL A 55 89.84 -56.85 22.95
C VAL A 55 89.69 -55.47 22.31
N LEU A 56 90.50 -55.13 21.31
CA LEU A 56 90.37 -53.87 20.56
C LEU A 56 89.05 -53.80 19.80
N ALA A 57 88.64 -54.88 19.13
CA ALA A 57 87.35 -54.95 18.44
C ALA A 57 86.18 -54.73 19.41
N LEU A 58 86.18 -55.40 20.57
CA LEU A 58 85.16 -55.22 21.60
C LEU A 58 85.14 -53.80 22.18
N LYS A 59 86.30 -53.16 22.38
CA LYS A 59 86.36 -51.75 22.81
C LYS A 59 85.74 -50.81 21.78
N LEU A 60 85.98 -51.04 20.49
CA LEU A 60 85.38 -50.26 19.41
C LEU A 60 83.87 -50.45 19.32
N GLU A 61 83.38 -51.69 19.46
CA GLU A 61 81.95 -51.98 19.52
C GLU A 61 81.28 -51.32 20.72
N LEU A 62 81.89 -51.42 21.90
CA LEU A 62 81.40 -50.77 23.12
C LEU A 62 81.36 -49.24 22.96
N PHE A 63 82.36 -48.66 22.29
CA PHE A 63 82.36 -47.23 21.97
C PHE A 63 81.22 -46.85 21.01
N LYS A 64 80.98 -47.64 19.96
CA LYS A 64 79.86 -47.43 19.02
C LYS A 64 78.51 -47.49 19.74
N VAL A 65 78.30 -48.50 20.58
CA VAL A 65 77.07 -48.64 21.38
C VAL A 65 76.88 -47.45 22.32
N LYS A 66 77.96 -47.00 22.99
CA LYS A 66 77.91 -45.84 23.88
C LYS A 66 77.55 -44.55 23.15
N MET A 67 78.06 -44.34 21.94
CA MET A 67 77.70 -43.20 21.11
C MET A 67 76.25 -43.28 20.63
N SER A 68 75.80 -44.45 20.18
CA SER A 68 74.40 -44.68 19.80
C SER A 68 73.42 -44.44 20.96
N ALA A 69 73.78 -44.87 22.17
CA ALA A 69 72.98 -44.60 23.37
C ALA A 69 72.85 -43.10 23.66
N LYS A 70 73.95 -42.33 23.54
CA LYS A 70 73.91 -40.87 23.70
C LYS A 70 73.03 -40.19 22.65
N GLU A 71 73.12 -40.59 21.39
CA GLU A 71 72.25 -40.06 20.33
C GLU A 71 70.77 -40.36 20.60
N MET A 72 70.46 -41.54 21.16
CA MET A 72 69.11 -41.88 21.57
C MET A 72 68.63 -41.00 22.73
N ASP A 73 69.46 -40.76 23.75
CA ASP A 73 69.13 -39.88 24.87
C ASP A 73 68.86 -38.44 24.42
N GLU A 74 69.67 -37.92 23.49
CA GLU A 74 69.46 -36.59 22.89
C GLU A 74 68.13 -36.52 22.10
N LYS A 75 67.80 -37.55 21.32
CA LYS A 75 66.50 -37.66 20.63
C LYS A 75 65.34 -37.71 21.63
N PHE A 76 65.47 -38.45 22.72
CA PHE A 76 64.44 -38.50 23.77
C PHE A 76 64.24 -37.15 24.44
N LEU A 77 65.31 -36.39 24.68
CA LEU A 77 65.22 -35.04 25.22
C LEU A 77 64.52 -34.07 24.25
N ALA A 78 64.82 -34.16 22.95
CA ALA A 78 64.18 -33.35 21.92
C ALA A 78 62.67 -33.64 21.84
N VAL A 79 62.28 -34.92 21.77
CA VAL A 79 60.87 -35.35 21.76
C VAL A 79 60.13 -34.90 23.03
N ARG A 80 60.80 -34.93 24.19
CA ARG A 80 60.21 -34.44 25.45
C ARG A 80 60.01 -32.92 25.44
N GLY A 81 60.89 -32.18 24.76
CA GLY A 81 60.74 -30.75 24.50
C GLY A 81 59.52 -30.47 23.65
N GLU A 82 59.42 -31.09 22.47
CA GLU A 82 58.29 -30.96 21.55
C GLU A 82 56.95 -31.33 22.23
N LEU A 83 56.94 -32.38 23.05
CA LEU A 83 55.74 -32.77 23.81
C LEU A 83 55.32 -31.71 24.84
N ARG A 84 56.28 -30.97 25.42
CA ARG A 84 55.98 -29.88 26.35
C ARG A 84 55.40 -28.69 25.60
N ASP A 85 55.95 -28.35 24.46
CA ASP A 85 55.53 -27.20 23.66
C ASP A 85 54.13 -27.43 23.07
N THR A 86 53.89 -28.61 22.48
CA THR A 86 52.55 -29.02 22.01
C THR A 86 51.50 -29.02 23.13
N LYS A 87 51.89 -29.40 24.36
CA LYS A 87 51.00 -29.28 25.53
C LYS A 87 50.71 -27.82 25.90
N GLY A 88 51.66 -26.91 25.69
CA GLY A 88 51.49 -25.47 25.81
C GLY A 88 50.50 -24.94 24.79
N ASP A 89 50.71 -25.28 23.52
CA ASP A 89 49.83 -24.89 22.40
C ASP A 89 48.40 -25.38 22.61
N PHE A 90 48.23 -26.62 23.06
CA PHE A 90 46.91 -27.17 23.37
C PHE A 90 46.19 -26.38 24.48
N ARG A 91 46.90 -25.91 25.50
CA ARG A 91 46.30 -25.06 26.55
C ARG A 91 45.90 -23.69 25.99
N SER A 92 46.73 -23.11 25.13
CA SER A 92 46.46 -21.83 24.48
C SER A 92 45.21 -21.92 23.60
N LEU A 93 45.15 -22.93 22.72
CA LEU A 93 43.98 -23.19 21.87
C LEU A 93 42.71 -23.44 22.69
N LYS A 94 42.81 -24.20 23.80
CA LYS A 94 41.68 -24.41 24.70
C LYS A 94 41.20 -23.11 25.36
N SER A 95 42.10 -22.18 25.66
CA SER A 95 41.75 -20.86 26.18
C SER A 95 41.05 -20.01 25.13
N GLN A 96 41.60 -19.97 23.91
CA GLN A 96 41.01 -19.25 22.78
C GLN A 96 39.61 -19.80 22.43
N ALA A 97 39.42 -21.12 22.47
CA ALA A 97 38.12 -21.74 22.24
C ALA A 97 37.07 -21.27 23.26
N ARG A 98 37.42 -21.21 24.55
CA ARG A 98 36.52 -20.71 25.60
C ARG A 98 36.18 -19.23 25.46
N GLU A 99 37.15 -18.43 25.03
CA GLU A 99 36.91 -17.01 24.75
C GLU A 99 35.99 -16.84 23.53
N GLY A 100 36.18 -17.66 22.50
CA GLY A 100 35.27 -17.76 21.36
C GLY A 100 33.85 -18.13 21.75
N GLU A 101 33.67 -19.16 22.59
CA GLU A 101 32.36 -19.55 23.13
C GLU A 101 31.69 -18.41 23.90
N LYS A 102 32.44 -17.71 24.76
CA LYS A 102 31.93 -16.54 25.49
C LYS A 102 31.48 -15.44 24.53
N ARG A 103 32.28 -15.15 23.51
CA ARG A 103 31.96 -14.11 22.53
C ARG A 103 30.72 -14.46 21.69
N ILE A 104 30.55 -15.73 21.35
CA ILE A 104 29.33 -16.21 20.68
C ILE A 104 28.12 -15.99 21.59
N GLY A 105 28.21 -16.35 22.88
CA GLY A 105 27.12 -16.13 23.83
C GLY A 105 26.74 -14.65 24.00
N GLU A 106 27.74 -13.74 24.03
CA GLU A 106 27.49 -12.29 24.06
C GLU A 106 26.76 -11.80 22.81
N LEU A 107 27.17 -12.26 21.62
CA LEU A 107 26.54 -11.89 20.35
C LEU A 107 25.12 -12.47 20.21
N GLU A 108 24.88 -13.67 20.72
CA GLU A 108 23.54 -14.26 20.74
C GLU A 108 22.60 -13.47 21.68
N ALA A 109 23.09 -13.05 22.85
CA ALA A 109 22.33 -12.20 23.77
C ALA A 109 22.03 -10.82 23.15
N GLU A 110 23.02 -10.18 22.52
CA GLU A 110 22.84 -8.89 21.82
C GLU A 110 21.83 -9.02 20.69
N LYS A 111 21.91 -10.09 19.90
CA LYS A 111 20.94 -10.38 18.82
C LYS A 111 19.52 -10.56 19.37
N LEU A 112 19.35 -11.27 20.48
CA LEU A 112 18.04 -11.47 21.09
C LEU A 112 17.46 -10.16 21.63
N ALA A 113 18.27 -9.37 22.33
CA ALA A 113 17.86 -8.05 22.83
C ALA A 113 17.45 -7.12 21.67
N TRP A 114 18.24 -7.09 20.59
CA TRP A 114 17.91 -6.28 19.41
C TRP A 114 16.61 -6.72 18.74
N LEU A 115 16.33 -8.03 18.70
CA LEU A 115 15.08 -8.56 18.15
C LEU A 115 13.87 -8.19 19.01
N GLU A 116 14.01 -8.22 20.34
CA GLU A 116 12.96 -7.83 21.28
C GLU A 116 12.64 -6.34 21.16
N ASP A 117 13.66 -5.48 21.24
CA ASP A 117 13.54 -4.03 21.05
C ASP A 117 12.92 -3.68 19.69
N SER A 118 13.38 -4.34 18.62
CA SER A 118 12.84 -4.12 17.28
C SER A 118 11.40 -4.57 17.15
N CYS A 119 11.01 -5.67 17.81
CA CYS A 119 9.63 -6.16 17.79
C CYS A 119 8.69 -5.16 18.48
N ASP A 120 9.07 -4.63 19.62
CA ASP A 120 8.27 -3.63 20.33
C ASP A 120 8.20 -2.31 19.55
N LYS A 121 9.31 -1.88 18.92
CA LYS A 121 9.30 -0.73 18.02
C LYS A 121 8.35 -0.91 16.85
N VAL A 122 8.28 -2.12 16.26
CA VAL A 122 7.34 -2.42 15.19
C VAL A 122 5.90 -2.35 15.69
N LYS A 123 5.58 -2.90 16.87
CA LYS A 123 4.23 -2.79 17.45
C LYS A 123 3.82 -1.34 17.71
N GLU A 124 4.72 -0.51 18.23
CA GLU A 124 4.46 0.93 18.42
C GLU A 124 4.16 1.64 17.09
N LEU A 125 4.94 1.33 16.05
CA LEU A 125 4.73 1.90 14.71
C LEU A 125 3.43 1.41 14.08
N GLU A 126 3.06 0.15 14.28
CA GLU A 126 1.78 -0.40 13.83
C GLU A 126 0.58 0.25 14.54
N ALA A 127 0.68 0.49 15.85
CA ALA A 127 -0.32 1.21 16.61
C ALA A 127 -0.46 2.67 16.12
N ALA A 128 0.66 3.39 15.98
CA ALA A 128 0.67 4.75 15.47
C ALA A 128 0.09 4.83 14.04
N ARG A 129 0.35 3.84 13.19
CA ARG A 129 -0.25 3.73 11.86
C ARG A 129 -1.77 3.54 11.93
N ALA A 130 -2.26 2.72 12.85
CA ALA A 130 -3.69 2.50 13.03
C ALA A 130 -4.41 3.77 13.49
N ASP A 131 -3.82 4.51 14.44
CA ASP A 131 -4.36 5.78 14.93
C ASP A 131 -4.43 6.84 13.82
N LEU A 132 -3.36 6.98 13.03
CA LEU A 132 -3.35 7.88 11.86
C LEU A 132 -4.39 7.48 10.81
N GLN A 133 -4.63 6.18 10.62
CA GLN A 133 -5.65 5.72 9.69
C GLN A 133 -7.06 6.11 10.15
N LEU A 134 -7.35 6.01 11.46
CA LEU A 134 -8.61 6.45 12.04
C LEU A 134 -8.80 7.97 11.89
N GLU A 135 -7.73 8.75 12.08
CA GLU A 135 -7.76 10.20 11.87
C GLU A 135 -8.05 10.56 10.40
N VAL A 136 -7.41 9.86 9.44
CA VAL A 136 -7.69 10.03 8.00
C VAL A 136 -9.14 9.70 7.67
N ASP A 137 -9.68 8.62 8.22
CA ASP A 137 -11.07 8.21 7.99
C ASP A 137 -12.05 9.24 8.58
N SER A 138 -11.77 9.77 9.78
CA SER A 138 -12.56 10.85 10.39
C SER A 138 -12.53 12.13 9.55
N LEU A 139 -11.34 12.55 9.09
CA LEU A 139 -11.20 13.71 8.22
C LEU A 139 -11.94 13.50 6.89
N ARG A 140 -11.87 12.31 6.32
CA ARG A 140 -12.61 11.97 5.10
C ARG A 140 -14.12 12.12 5.29
N ASP A 141 -14.66 11.65 6.41
CA ASP A 141 -16.08 11.78 6.72
C ASP A 141 -16.50 13.25 6.91
N THR A 142 -15.67 14.05 7.58
CA THR A 142 -15.96 15.50 7.71
C THR A 142 -15.96 16.22 6.36
N VAL A 143 -15.01 15.92 5.47
CA VAL A 143 -14.97 16.48 4.10
C VAL A 143 -16.21 16.06 3.31
N ASN A 144 -16.62 14.79 3.40
CA ASN A 144 -17.83 14.31 2.72
C ASN A 144 -19.07 15.04 3.21
N ARG A 145 -19.21 15.20 4.54
CA ARG A 145 -20.32 15.93 5.14
C ARG A 145 -20.36 17.39 4.68
N GLN A 146 -19.22 18.09 4.70
CA GLN A 146 -19.12 19.47 4.23
C GLN A 146 -19.44 19.60 2.73
N SER A 147 -18.99 18.63 1.93
CA SER A 147 -19.29 18.58 0.49
C SER A 147 -20.80 18.44 0.25
N SER A 148 -21.48 17.57 0.99
CA SER A 148 -22.95 17.45 0.94
C SER A 148 -23.66 18.73 1.38
N GLU A 149 -23.22 19.36 2.46
CA GLU A 149 -23.80 20.64 2.93
C GLU A 149 -23.63 21.75 1.87
N MET A 150 -22.45 21.84 1.24
CA MET A 150 -22.20 22.80 0.17
C MET A 150 -23.04 22.51 -1.08
N PHE A 151 -23.27 21.25 -1.40
CA PHE A 151 -24.16 20.85 -2.49
C PHE A 151 -25.61 21.29 -2.20
N ASP A 152 -26.12 21.03 -0.99
CA ASP A 152 -27.47 21.44 -0.59
C ASP A 152 -27.64 22.96 -0.64
N LEU A 153 -26.64 23.71 -0.17
CA LEU A 153 -26.63 25.17 -0.26
C LEU A 153 -26.65 25.65 -1.72
N ARG A 154 -25.90 25.01 -2.62
CA ARG A 154 -25.94 25.31 -4.06
C ARG A 154 -27.31 25.06 -4.66
N VAL A 155 -27.95 23.93 -4.33
CA VAL A 155 -29.31 23.60 -4.79
C VAL A 155 -30.32 24.62 -4.28
N LYS A 156 -30.27 24.97 -2.99
CA LYS A 156 -31.12 26.03 -2.41
C LYS A 156 -30.91 27.37 -3.12
N GLY A 157 -29.66 27.74 -3.40
CA GLY A 157 -29.34 28.96 -4.13
C GLY A 157 -29.87 28.96 -5.58
N ILE A 158 -29.88 27.81 -6.27
CA ILE A 158 -30.50 27.68 -7.59
C ILE A 158 -32.02 27.85 -7.50
N ALA A 159 -32.66 27.20 -6.53
CA ALA A 159 -34.11 27.31 -6.32
C ALA A 159 -34.53 28.75 -6.04
N GLN A 160 -33.82 29.44 -5.13
CA GLN A 160 -34.05 30.85 -4.82
C GLN A 160 -33.87 31.76 -6.05
N ARG A 161 -32.83 31.53 -6.86
CA ARG A 161 -32.66 32.28 -8.13
C ARG A 161 -33.83 32.06 -9.10
N GLY A 162 -34.35 30.84 -9.17
CA GLY A 162 -35.54 30.52 -9.96
C GLY A 162 -36.78 31.28 -9.46
N GLU A 163 -37.02 31.27 -8.15
CA GLU A 163 -38.13 32.00 -7.52
C GLU A 163 -38.03 33.51 -7.79
N ILE A 164 -36.84 34.10 -7.62
CA ILE A 164 -36.58 35.52 -7.95
C ILE A 164 -36.92 35.80 -9.42
N HIS A 165 -36.49 34.94 -10.35
CA HIS A 165 -36.81 35.10 -11.77
C HIS A 165 -38.32 35.08 -12.06
N PHE A 166 -39.07 34.16 -11.45
CA PHE A 166 -40.53 34.13 -11.58
C PHE A 166 -41.20 35.37 -11.00
N LEU A 167 -40.75 35.84 -9.82
CA LEU A 167 -41.25 37.06 -9.21
C LEU A 167 -40.96 38.28 -10.09
N MET A 168 -39.75 38.40 -10.65
CA MET A 168 -39.40 39.46 -11.60
C MET A 168 -40.34 39.46 -12.82
N LYS A 169 -40.61 38.28 -13.40
CA LYS A 169 -41.54 38.15 -14.53
C LYS A 169 -42.95 38.59 -14.15
N ASN A 170 -43.42 38.24 -12.96
CA ASN A 170 -44.73 38.66 -12.47
C ASN A 170 -44.79 40.18 -12.24
N ILE A 171 -43.73 40.80 -11.75
CA ILE A 171 -43.64 42.25 -11.59
C ILE A 171 -43.77 42.94 -12.95
N VAL A 172 -43.06 42.47 -13.98
CA VAL A 172 -43.16 43.02 -15.35
C VAL A 172 -44.58 42.87 -15.89
N ALA A 173 -45.19 41.68 -15.77
CA ALA A 173 -46.56 41.46 -16.22
C ALA A 173 -47.59 42.37 -15.50
N LEU A 174 -47.40 42.61 -14.19
CA LEU A 174 -48.24 43.53 -13.42
C LEU A 174 -47.99 44.99 -13.82
N GLN A 175 -46.76 45.37 -14.18
CA GLN A 175 -46.46 46.70 -14.71
C GLN A 175 -47.19 46.94 -16.04
N GLU A 176 -47.14 45.98 -16.97
CA GLU A 176 -47.86 46.04 -18.24
C GLU A 176 -49.38 46.15 -18.03
N ASP A 177 -49.96 45.36 -17.12
CA ASP A 177 -51.39 45.43 -16.78
C ASP A 177 -51.77 46.80 -16.17
N LEU A 178 -50.91 47.36 -15.30
CA LEU A 178 -51.10 48.69 -14.75
C LEU A 178 -51.01 49.79 -15.82
N GLU A 179 -50.09 49.68 -16.76
CA GLU A 179 -49.97 50.61 -17.90
C GLU A 179 -51.20 50.55 -18.79
N LEU A 180 -51.70 49.34 -19.09
CA LEU A 180 -52.94 49.16 -19.85
C LEU A 180 -54.13 49.79 -19.12
N LYS A 181 -54.26 49.57 -17.81
CA LYS A 181 -55.31 50.18 -16.98
C LYS A 181 -55.19 51.70 -16.92
N ARG A 182 -53.97 52.25 -16.85
CA ARG A 182 -53.73 53.69 -16.94
C ARG A 182 -54.14 54.23 -18.29
N ALA A 183 -53.73 53.60 -19.39
CA ALA A 183 -54.12 54.01 -20.74
C ALA A 183 -55.65 53.97 -20.94
N ALA A 184 -56.32 52.95 -20.40
CA ALA A 184 -57.79 52.89 -20.41
C ALA A 184 -58.42 54.01 -19.58
N ALA A 185 -57.86 54.32 -18.41
CA ALA A 185 -58.32 55.43 -17.58
C ALA A 185 -58.09 56.80 -18.26
N ASP A 186 -56.94 57.01 -18.89
CA ASP A 186 -56.61 58.22 -19.65
C ASP A 186 -57.54 58.37 -20.86
N TRP A 187 -57.83 57.27 -21.56
CA TRP A 187 -58.80 57.26 -22.66
C TRP A 187 -60.21 57.62 -22.17
N LEU A 188 -60.66 57.05 -21.04
CA LEU A 188 -61.94 57.41 -20.43
C LEU A 188 -61.96 58.86 -19.94
N ALA A 189 -60.85 59.39 -19.42
CA ALA A 189 -60.75 60.79 -19.03
C ALA A 189 -60.85 61.73 -20.24
N GLN A 190 -60.26 61.36 -21.38
CA GLN A 190 -60.31 62.15 -22.62
C GLN A 190 -61.66 62.06 -23.33
N ASN A 191 -62.25 60.86 -23.43
CA ASN A 191 -63.46 60.62 -24.21
C ASN A 191 -64.73 60.64 -23.36
N GLY A 192 -64.61 60.50 -22.04
CA GLY A 192 -65.72 60.47 -21.09
C GLY A 192 -66.63 61.70 -21.16
N PRO A 193 -66.10 62.93 -21.20
CA PRO A 193 -66.93 64.13 -21.35
C PRO A 193 -67.74 64.12 -22.65
N SER A 194 -67.14 63.73 -23.77
CA SER A 194 -67.84 63.62 -25.06
C SER A 194 -68.94 62.55 -25.03
N LEU A 195 -68.67 61.38 -24.43
CA LEU A 195 -69.66 60.32 -24.24
C LEU A 195 -70.80 60.74 -23.32
N GLN A 196 -70.49 61.52 -22.27
CA GLN A 196 -71.47 62.08 -21.36
C GLN A 196 -72.33 63.13 -22.06
N ASP A 197 -71.73 63.99 -22.87
CA ASP A 197 -72.44 64.99 -23.68
C ASP A 197 -73.35 64.32 -24.72
N ASP A 198 -72.86 63.28 -25.41
CA ASP A 198 -73.67 62.47 -26.33
C ASP A 198 -74.85 61.80 -25.61
N PHE A 199 -74.63 61.34 -24.38
CA PHE A 199 -75.70 60.76 -23.55
C PHE A 199 -76.74 61.80 -23.14
N HIS A 200 -76.31 62.98 -22.69
CA HIS A 200 -77.22 64.09 -22.39
C HIS A 200 -77.98 64.54 -23.63
N ARG A 201 -77.33 64.61 -24.78
CA ARG A 201 -77.97 64.92 -26.06
C ARG A 201 -79.02 63.89 -26.45
N MET A 202 -78.72 62.60 -26.30
CA MET A 202 -79.73 61.54 -26.51
C MET A 202 -80.89 61.64 -25.50
N GLN A 203 -80.62 61.97 -24.24
CA GLN A 203 -81.68 62.20 -23.26
C GLN A 203 -82.58 63.37 -23.66
N ASP A 204 -81.99 64.48 -24.07
CA ASP A 204 -82.70 65.66 -24.55
C ASP A 204 -83.57 65.32 -25.76
N GLU A 205 -83.02 64.60 -26.75
CA GLU A 205 -83.76 64.09 -27.91
C GLU A 205 -84.93 63.18 -27.51
N ILE A 206 -84.73 62.28 -26.53
CA ILE A 206 -85.80 61.43 -26.00
C ILE A 206 -86.88 62.27 -25.31
N THR A 207 -86.50 63.31 -24.56
CA THR A 207 -87.47 64.20 -23.93
C THR A 207 -88.26 65.01 -24.96
N GLU A 208 -87.60 65.52 -25.99
CA GLU A 208 -88.26 66.23 -27.10
C GLU A 208 -89.21 65.31 -27.86
N LEU A 209 -88.81 64.06 -28.13
CA LEU A 209 -89.68 63.05 -28.74
C LEU A 209 -90.87 62.69 -27.83
N LYS A 210 -90.68 62.61 -26.51
CA LYS A 210 -91.77 62.42 -25.55
C LYS A 210 -92.72 63.62 -25.53
N GLU A 211 -92.21 64.84 -25.60
CA GLU A 211 -93.04 66.05 -25.68
C GLU A 211 -93.83 66.10 -26.99
N LYS A 212 -93.20 65.85 -28.14
CA LYS A 212 -93.88 65.71 -29.43
C LYS A 212 -94.94 64.60 -29.40
N GLY A 213 -94.61 63.46 -28.79
CA GLY A 213 -95.56 62.37 -28.57
C GLY A 213 -96.74 62.78 -27.67
N ALA A 214 -96.47 63.55 -26.61
CA ALA A 214 -97.49 64.06 -25.69
C ALA A 214 -98.37 65.15 -26.34
N GLU A 215 -97.80 66.02 -27.18
CA GLU A 215 -98.56 66.98 -27.99
C GLU A 215 -99.43 66.27 -29.02
N MET A 216 -98.89 65.26 -29.70
CA MET A 216 -99.64 64.43 -30.63
C MET A 216 -100.78 63.70 -29.90
N ALA A 217 -100.52 63.16 -28.71
CA ALA A 217 -101.55 62.57 -27.86
C ALA A 217 -102.59 63.61 -27.40
N LYS A 218 -102.20 64.84 -27.09
CA LYS A 218 -103.14 65.94 -26.76
C LYS A 218 -103.98 66.36 -27.96
N MET A 219 -103.41 66.37 -29.16
CA MET A 219 -104.12 66.62 -30.42
C MET A 219 -105.12 65.50 -30.72
N MET A 220 -104.71 64.24 -30.59
CA MET A 220 -105.60 63.09 -30.72
C MET A 220 -106.70 63.09 -29.64
N ALA A 221 -106.37 63.45 -28.41
CA ALA A 221 -107.34 63.57 -27.32
C ALA A 221 -108.27 64.79 -27.45
N ARG A 222 -107.86 65.84 -28.18
CA ARG A 222 -108.73 66.95 -28.58
C ARG A 222 -109.65 66.52 -29.73
N GLY A 223 -109.12 65.88 -30.77
CA GLY A 223 -109.93 65.30 -31.84
C GLY A 223 -110.95 64.27 -31.33
N ALA A 224 -110.57 63.42 -30.37
CA ALA A 224 -111.49 62.47 -29.72
C ALA A 224 -112.53 63.16 -28.83
N ARG A 225 -112.20 64.29 -28.18
CA ARG A 225 -113.14 65.08 -27.38
C ARG A 225 -114.09 65.91 -28.24
N GLU A 226 -113.63 66.45 -29.35
CA GLU A 226 -114.47 67.12 -30.37
C GLU A 226 -115.43 66.12 -31.02
N TRP A 227 -114.97 64.91 -31.31
CA TRP A 227 -115.83 63.81 -31.78
C TRP A 227 -116.88 63.38 -30.72
N HIS A 228 -116.54 63.41 -29.44
CA HIS A 228 -117.49 63.10 -28.37
C HIS A 228 -118.52 64.22 -28.12
N ILE A 229 -118.15 65.50 -28.33
CA ILE A 229 -119.05 66.65 -28.15
C ILE A 229 -120.06 66.76 -29.32
N ASP A 230 -119.66 66.39 -30.53
CA ASP A 230 -120.57 66.38 -31.70
C ASP A 230 -121.61 65.24 -31.61
N ARG A 231 -121.32 64.21 -30.81
CA ARG A 231 -122.18 63.02 -30.66
C ARG A 231 -123.23 63.10 -29.54
N VAL A 232 -123.11 64.06 -28.61
CA VAL A 232 -124.06 64.24 -27.49
C VAL A 232 -125.18 65.25 -27.81
N SER A 233 -125.03 66.03 -28.88
CA SER A 233 -126.01 67.05 -29.28
C SER A 233 -127.15 66.53 -30.18
N HIS A 234 -127.05 65.31 -30.71
CA HIS A 234 -128.07 64.66 -31.55
C HIS A 234 -128.33 63.24 -31.04
N GLY A 235 -129.40 63.06 -30.25
CA GLY A 235 -129.75 61.79 -29.66
C GLY A 235 -130.11 60.73 -30.69
N VAL A 236 -129.41 59.58 -30.65
CA VAL A 236 -129.85 58.28 -31.18
C VAL A 236 -129.18 57.17 -30.34
N ALA A 237 -129.96 56.12 -30.10
CA ALA A 237 -129.74 54.98 -29.22
C ALA A 237 -128.54 54.06 -29.56
N GLU A 238 -128.21 53.20 -28.59
CA GLU A 238 -127.46 51.92 -28.67
C GLU A 238 -127.83 51.07 -29.91
N PRO A 239 -126.93 50.23 -30.50
CA PRO A 239 -126.49 48.96 -29.88
C PRO A 239 -125.06 48.44 -30.19
N GLU A 240 -124.56 47.63 -29.26
CA GLU A 240 -124.14 46.22 -29.41
C GLU A 240 -123.55 45.66 -30.75
N VAL A 241 -122.53 44.79 -30.56
CA VAL A 241 -122.09 43.59 -31.32
C VAL A 241 -121.04 43.66 -32.47
N ILE A 242 -120.11 42.68 -32.40
CA ILE A 242 -119.26 42.01 -33.44
C ILE A 242 -118.11 42.87 -34.00
N GLY A 243 -116.83 42.47 -34.03
CA GLY A 243 -116.16 41.18 -33.92
C GLY A 243 -115.05 41.12 -34.98
N ALA A 244 -113.92 40.45 -34.66
CA ALA A 244 -112.86 40.00 -35.58
C ALA A 244 -112.05 41.12 -36.28
N SER A 245 -110.74 41.03 -36.52
CA SER A 245 -109.80 39.91 -36.62
C SER A 245 -108.39 40.50 -36.77
N GLU A 246 -107.39 39.81 -36.19
CA GLU A 246 -106.14 39.35 -36.83
C GLU A 246 -105.22 40.37 -37.55
N GLY A 247 -103.88 40.33 -37.47
CA GLY A 247 -102.97 39.28 -37.01
C GLY A 247 -101.97 39.80 -35.98
N GLU A 248 -101.51 38.98 -35.03
CA GLU A 248 -100.73 37.74 -35.22
C GLU A 248 -99.39 37.96 -35.94
N ALA A 249 -98.33 38.08 -35.13
CA ALA A 249 -97.18 37.17 -35.17
C ALA A 249 -96.59 37.13 -33.74
N LEU A 250 -97.04 36.17 -32.92
CA LEU A 250 -96.31 34.93 -32.58
C LEU A 250 -94.89 35.21 -32.06
N THR A 251 -94.69 35.36 -30.74
CA THR A 251 -94.41 34.29 -29.76
C THR A 251 -93.23 33.37 -30.10
N ASN A 252 -92.16 33.48 -29.31
CA ASN A 252 -91.48 32.33 -28.71
C ASN A 252 -90.88 32.81 -27.38
N THR A 253 -91.53 32.51 -26.26
CA THR A 253 -91.20 31.41 -25.34
C THR A 253 -89.84 31.58 -24.65
N GLY A 254 -89.87 31.82 -23.33
CA GLY A 254 -88.64 31.84 -22.52
C GLY A 254 -88.77 32.48 -21.15
N ARG A 255 -89.88 32.24 -20.44
CA ARG A 255 -90.08 32.64 -19.05
C ARG A 255 -89.45 31.57 -18.14
N SER A 256 -88.39 31.88 -17.38
CA SER A 256 -88.17 31.27 -16.05
C SER A 256 -87.00 31.91 -15.27
N ASN A 257 -87.37 32.54 -14.16
CA ASN A 257 -86.69 32.59 -12.84
C ASN A 257 -85.32 33.27 -12.73
N ARG A 258 -85.26 34.41 -12.04
CA ARG A 258 -85.03 34.56 -10.57
C ARG A 258 -83.62 34.12 -10.18
N GLY A 259 -82.84 35.10 -9.74
CA GLY A 259 -81.60 34.86 -9.05
C GLY A 259 -81.84 34.08 -7.76
N ASP A 260 -80.80 33.36 -7.35
CA ASP A 260 -80.43 33.21 -5.95
C ASP A 260 -78.93 32.87 -5.86
N SER A 261 -78.25 33.70 -5.08
CA SER A 261 -77.13 33.44 -4.17
C SER A 261 -76.22 32.23 -4.37
N VAL A 262 -74.91 32.55 -4.41
CA VAL A 262 -73.88 32.03 -3.49
C VAL A 262 -73.89 30.52 -3.18
N LYS A 263 -72.89 29.80 -3.71
CA LYS A 263 -71.99 28.91 -2.95
C LYS A 263 -70.84 28.44 -3.84
N LEU A 264 -69.74 29.19 -3.80
CA LEU A 264 -68.42 28.71 -4.17
C LEU A 264 -68.07 27.56 -3.21
N ARG A 265 -68.03 26.32 -3.71
CA ARG A 265 -67.27 25.26 -3.04
C ARG A 265 -65.83 25.37 -3.51
N ASN A 266 -64.95 25.61 -2.55
CA ASN A 266 -63.53 25.36 -2.65
C ASN A 266 -63.29 23.95 -3.22
N VAL A 267 -62.61 23.88 -4.35
CA VAL A 267 -61.84 22.69 -4.72
C VAL A 267 -60.39 23.15 -4.77
N GLU A 268 -59.72 22.93 -3.64
CA GLU A 268 -58.27 22.91 -3.55
C GLU A 268 -57.76 21.84 -4.51
N LEU A 269 -57.21 22.25 -5.66
CA LEU A 269 -56.28 21.41 -6.41
C LEU A 269 -54.90 21.64 -5.82
N GLY A 270 -54.68 20.95 -4.71
CA GLY A 270 -53.37 20.70 -4.14
C GLY A 270 -52.51 19.87 -5.08
N ASN A 271 -51.25 20.27 -5.12
CA ASN A 271 -50.11 19.59 -5.71
C ASN A 271 -50.13 18.07 -5.55
N GLU A 272 -49.69 17.34 -6.58
CA GLU A 272 -48.84 16.16 -6.43
C GLU A 272 -48.25 15.78 -7.80
N MET A 273 -47.21 16.51 -8.22
CA MET A 273 -46.37 16.09 -9.34
C MET A 273 -45.42 15.00 -8.84
N ARG A 274 -45.76 13.77 -9.22
CA ARG A 274 -45.10 12.51 -8.86
C ARG A 274 -43.67 12.47 -9.43
N VAL A 275 -42.69 12.89 -8.63
CA VAL A 275 -41.26 12.68 -8.90
C VAL A 275 -40.95 11.19 -8.73
N ARG A 276 -40.53 10.53 -9.82
CA ARG A 276 -40.04 9.14 -9.78
C ARG A 276 -38.69 9.11 -9.06
N SER A 277 -38.70 8.67 -7.81
CA SER A 277 -37.50 8.27 -7.08
C SER A 277 -36.96 6.95 -7.66
N TRP A 278 -35.81 7.00 -8.30
CA TRP A 278 -34.98 5.82 -8.55
C TRP A 278 -33.94 5.73 -7.42
N ALA A 279 -34.31 5.02 -6.36
CA ALA A 279 -33.35 4.43 -5.42
C ALA A 279 -34.08 3.33 -4.64
N SER A 280 -33.77 2.08 -4.94
CA SER A 280 -33.86 1.03 -3.93
C SER A 280 -32.64 0.14 -4.01
N LYS A 281 -31.97 0.11 -2.86
CA LYS A 281 -30.80 -0.66 -2.46
C LYS A 281 -31.30 -1.98 -1.85
N GLU A 282 -30.37 -2.91 -1.64
CA GLU A 282 -30.48 -4.18 -0.89
C GLU A 282 -30.97 -5.40 -1.68
N HIS A 283 -30.17 -6.45 -1.90
CA HIS A 283 -29.37 -7.35 -1.02
C HIS A 283 -30.08 -8.72 -0.87
N ARG A 284 -29.24 -9.77 -0.86
CA ARG A 284 -29.51 -11.21 -0.62
C ARG A 284 -29.74 -12.01 -1.91
N ARG A 285 -29.10 -13.15 -2.18
CA ARG A 285 -28.20 -14.02 -1.40
C ARG A 285 -27.37 -14.83 -2.40
N ALA A 286 -26.06 -14.86 -2.18
CA ALA A 286 -25.22 -15.94 -2.65
C ALA A 286 -25.44 -17.16 -1.75
N THR A 287 -25.64 -18.33 -2.34
CA THR A 287 -25.52 -19.63 -1.68
C THR A 287 -24.50 -20.46 -2.43
N ASN A 288 -23.33 -20.65 -1.80
CA ASN A 288 -22.62 -21.92 -1.56
C ASN A 288 -23.09 -23.13 -2.41
N SER A 289 -22.28 -24.01 -3.02
CA SER A 289 -20.86 -24.39 -2.93
C SER A 289 -20.66 -25.54 -3.97
N PRO A 290 -19.68 -26.46 -3.88
CA PRO A 290 -18.43 -26.46 -4.64
C PRO A 290 -18.34 -27.63 -5.65
N GLN A 291 -17.50 -27.52 -6.69
CA GLN A 291 -16.85 -28.72 -7.20
C GLN A 291 -15.50 -28.45 -7.85
N ALA A 292 -14.59 -29.35 -7.51
CA ALA A 292 -13.16 -29.27 -7.64
C ALA A 292 -12.62 -29.89 -8.94
N LYS A 293 -11.31 -29.69 -9.13
CA LYS A 293 -10.37 -30.43 -10.02
C LYS A 293 -10.48 -29.96 -11.48
N ARG A 294 -9.41 -29.51 -12.16
CA ARG A 294 -8.10 -30.18 -12.34
C ARG A 294 -7.09 -29.25 -13.03
N SER A 295 -5.83 -29.58 -12.80
CA SER A 295 -4.57 -29.13 -13.39
C SER A 295 -4.57 -28.94 -14.92
N ARG A 296 -3.82 -27.95 -15.44
CA ARG A 296 -2.62 -28.14 -16.29
C ARG A 296 -2.13 -26.83 -16.93
N SER A 297 -0.82 -26.60 -16.78
CA SER A 297 0.18 -26.14 -17.76
C SER A 297 -0.26 -25.27 -18.96
N GLY A 298 0.43 -24.15 -19.15
CA GLY A 298 0.53 -23.53 -20.47
C GLY A 298 1.14 -22.13 -20.44
N GLN A 299 2.42 -22.03 -20.74
CA GLN A 299 3.07 -20.80 -21.22
C GLN A 299 2.22 -20.14 -22.31
N VAL A 300 1.90 -18.85 -22.18
CA VAL A 300 1.81 -17.94 -23.33
C VAL A 300 2.23 -16.55 -22.87
N LYS A 301 3.42 -16.13 -23.30
CA LYS A 301 3.80 -14.72 -23.40
C LYS A 301 2.92 -14.09 -24.49
N ARG A 302 2.18 -13.03 -24.17
CA ARG A 302 1.75 -12.03 -25.16
C ARG A 302 2.01 -10.66 -24.58
N GLY A 303 2.84 -9.90 -25.28
CA GLY A 303 3.06 -8.50 -25.02
C GLY A 303 1.78 -7.71 -25.28
N PHE A 304 1.62 -6.68 -24.48
CA PHE A 304 0.83 -5.51 -24.81
C PHE A 304 1.70 -4.31 -24.46
N GLU A 305 2.24 -3.69 -25.51
CA GLU A 305 2.68 -2.31 -25.49
C GLU A 305 1.42 -1.45 -25.28
N VAL A 306 1.41 -0.68 -24.20
CA VAL A 306 0.57 0.50 -24.10
C VAL A 306 1.52 1.65 -23.79
N SER A 307 1.80 2.41 -24.83
CA SER A 307 2.41 3.72 -24.77
C SER A 307 1.52 4.65 -23.94
N ASP A 308 2.08 5.28 -22.91
CA ASP A 308 1.54 6.50 -22.33
C ASP A 308 2.58 7.62 -22.52
N PRO A 309 2.27 8.69 -23.27
CA PRO A 309 3.20 9.76 -23.56
C PRO A 309 2.93 10.96 -22.64
N TYR A 310 3.58 11.03 -21.48
CA TYR A 310 3.83 12.31 -20.80
C TYR A 310 5.13 12.23 -19.99
N VAL A 311 6.24 12.36 -20.72
CA VAL A 311 7.55 12.70 -20.15
C VAL A 311 7.68 14.21 -20.23
N GLY A 312 7.93 14.83 -19.07
CA GLY A 312 8.27 16.24 -19.00
C GLY A 312 8.44 16.69 -17.57
N MET A 313 9.49 16.20 -16.88
CA MET A 313 10.17 16.93 -15.81
C MET A 313 11.61 16.41 -15.65
N ASP A 314 12.55 17.15 -16.25
CA ASP A 314 13.95 17.20 -15.86
C ASP A 314 14.08 18.12 -14.64
N ILE A 315 14.37 17.57 -13.46
CA ILE A 315 15.12 18.22 -12.36
C ILE A 315 15.70 17.05 -11.56
N GLY A 316 16.98 16.68 -11.68
CA GLY A 316 18.09 17.43 -11.11
C GLY A 316 18.23 17.08 -9.62
N GLU A 317 18.92 15.98 -9.30
CA GLU A 317 19.67 15.69 -8.05
C GLU A 317 19.84 14.17 -7.83
N GLU A 318 20.75 13.53 -8.58
CA GLU A 318 21.36 12.26 -8.13
C GLU A 318 22.72 12.53 -7.51
N VAL A 319 22.67 12.82 -6.22
CA VAL A 319 23.79 12.87 -5.30
C VAL A 319 24.28 11.44 -5.03
N LYS A 320 25.49 11.12 -5.50
CA LYS A 320 26.52 10.31 -4.82
C LYS A 320 26.09 9.04 -4.04
N ILE A 321 25.60 7.96 -4.69
CA ILE A 321 25.45 6.64 -4.01
C ILE A 321 26.09 5.44 -4.77
N VAL A 322 27.06 5.65 -5.67
CA VAL A 322 27.64 4.51 -6.44
C VAL A 322 29.13 4.22 -6.21
N GLN A 323 29.84 4.98 -5.36
CA GLN A 323 31.29 4.74 -5.15
C GLN A 323 31.70 3.90 -3.92
N TYR A 324 30.78 3.46 -3.06
CA TYR A 324 31.17 2.70 -1.85
C TYR A 324 31.19 1.17 -1.98
N ARG A 325 30.82 0.58 -3.12
CA ARG A 325 30.77 -0.89 -3.28
C ARG A 325 32.03 -1.54 -3.85
N ARG A 326 33.11 -0.79 -4.14
CA ARG A 326 34.32 -1.34 -4.80
C ARG A 326 35.59 -1.42 -3.93
N LYS A 327 35.54 -1.07 -2.64
CA LYS A 327 36.73 -1.04 -1.75
C LYS A 327 36.82 -2.14 -0.69
N ARG A 328 35.94 -3.14 -0.68
CA ARG A 328 35.97 -4.24 0.33
C ARG A 328 36.56 -5.58 -0.16
N MET A 329 37.15 -5.64 -1.36
CA MET A 329 37.65 -6.89 -1.96
C MET A 329 39.18 -6.96 -2.11
N SER A 330 39.99 -6.07 -1.51
CA SER A 330 41.45 -6.10 -1.69
C SER A 330 42.29 -6.20 -0.40
N LEU A 331 41.74 -6.74 0.68
CA LEU A 331 42.45 -6.82 1.98
C LEU A 331 42.73 -8.25 2.45
N PHE A 332 42.73 -9.24 1.54
CA PHE A 332 43.01 -10.65 1.86
C PHE A 332 44.06 -11.32 0.95
N GLN A 333 45.06 -10.55 0.51
CA GLN A 333 46.28 -11.13 -0.09
C GLN A 333 47.47 -10.32 0.39
N TYR A 334 48.09 -10.74 1.49
CA TYR A 334 49.53 -10.62 1.81
C TYR A 334 49.78 -11.15 3.23
N VAL A 335 49.70 -12.48 3.39
CA VAL A 335 50.49 -13.24 4.38
C VAL A 335 50.69 -14.64 3.79
N ALA A 336 51.83 -14.83 3.12
CA ALA A 336 52.52 -16.10 2.89
C ALA A 336 53.93 -15.77 2.41
#